data_AF-A0A2A6CMW4-F1
#
_entry.id   AF-A0A2A6CMW4-F1
#
_cell.length_a   1.000
_cell.length_b   1.000
_cell.length_c   1.000
_cell.angle_alpha   90.00
_cell.angle_beta   90.00
_cell.angle_gamma   90.00
#
_symmetry.space_group_name_H-M   'P 1'
#
loop_
_entity.id
_entity.type
_entity.pdbx_description
1 polymer ?
#
loop_
_entity_poly.entity_id
_entity_poly.type
_entity_poly.pdbx_seq_one_letter_code
_entity_poly.pdbx_strand_id
1 'polypeptide(L)'
;GATSFITKGPPCTEYTFVCGGSSIQLNSQVSVYDADDGVTDGKVTVTLTCNDASTWWQYQGSRNIYKIGCYGSSNELTTSTTTESTSTSTEPTTSTTTESTTTSTEPTTSTTAACKTCAAPSPTIDEDFATQPFTSKVKKCNKWTFVCGGYAIEFNDGEQVSDSGDGVPDGKVTMELECSANGATWQFAGVDVTFITCLVINVNMSALGSNNGSAWKQPWVWAH
;
A
#
# COMPACT_ATOMS: atom_id res chain seq x y z
N GLY A 1 -14.78 3.21 -14.64
CA GLY A 1 -14.46 1.84 -15.05
C GLY A 1 -14.67 0.94 -13.86
N ALA A 2 -15.17 -0.27 -14.05
CA ALA A 2 -15.26 -1.23 -12.95
C ALA A 2 -13.84 -1.78 -12.71
N THR A 3 -13.30 -1.50 -11.54
CA THR A 3 -12.00 -1.99 -11.10
C THR A 3 -12.23 -3.26 -10.29
N SER A 4 -11.94 -4.41 -10.89
CA SER A 4 -11.90 -5.68 -10.18
C SER A 4 -10.56 -5.76 -9.46
N PHE A 5 -10.56 -5.64 -8.13
CA PHE A 5 -9.35 -5.72 -7.32
C PHE A 5 -9.20 -7.12 -6.73
N ILE A 6 -8.02 -7.72 -6.86
CA ILE A 6 -7.61 -8.84 -6.00
C ILE A 6 -6.66 -8.27 -4.95
N THR A 7 -7.12 -8.20 -3.70
CA THR A 7 -6.36 -7.60 -2.60
C THR A 7 -5.54 -8.59 -1.77
N LYS A 8 -5.70 -9.92 -1.95
CA LYS A 8 -4.82 -10.93 -1.32
C LYS A 8 -5.16 -12.34 -1.79
N GLY A 9 -4.18 -13.09 -2.29
CA GLY A 9 -4.28 -14.54 -2.48
C GLY A 9 -3.45 -15.33 -1.44
N PRO A 10 -3.68 -16.64 -1.26
CA PRO A 10 -2.83 -17.57 -0.47
C PRO A 10 -1.34 -17.56 -0.93
N PRO A 11 -0.39 -18.25 -0.23
CA PRO A 11 1.05 -18.20 -0.55
C PRO A 11 1.29 -18.29 -2.06
N CYS A 12 2.07 -17.32 -2.55
CA CYS A 12 1.89 -16.81 -3.90
C CYS A 12 2.21 -17.91 -4.93
N THR A 13 1.17 -18.40 -5.61
CA THR A 13 1.28 -19.22 -6.81
C THR A 13 1.46 -18.30 -8.02
N GLU A 14 1.90 -18.80 -9.17
CA GLU A 14 1.85 -18.02 -10.41
C GLU A 14 0.40 -17.79 -10.83
N TYR A 15 0.09 -16.57 -11.25
CA TYR A 15 -1.24 -16.22 -11.74
C TYR A 15 -1.15 -15.54 -13.09
N THR A 16 -2.06 -15.95 -13.97
CA THR A 16 -2.29 -15.30 -15.24
C THR A 16 -3.62 -14.56 -15.18
N PHE A 17 -3.55 -13.26 -15.42
CA PHE A 17 -4.71 -12.40 -15.58
C PHE A 17 -4.97 -12.16 -17.05
N VAL A 18 -6.24 -12.25 -17.42
CA VAL A 18 -6.72 -11.87 -18.74
C VAL A 18 -7.79 -10.81 -18.58
N CYS A 19 -7.56 -9.64 -19.16
CA CYS A 19 -8.52 -8.56 -19.23
C CYS A 19 -8.95 -8.34 -20.69
N GLY A 20 -10.25 -8.21 -20.95
CA GLY A 20 -10.73 -7.71 -22.23
C GLY A 20 -10.61 -6.18 -22.30
N GLY A 21 -9.87 -5.66 -23.29
CA GLY A 21 -9.64 -4.22 -23.39
C GLY A 21 -8.27 -3.86 -23.95
N SER A 22 -7.88 -2.60 -23.75
CA SER A 22 -6.62 -2.06 -24.27
C SER A 22 -5.45 -2.16 -23.30
N SER A 23 -5.72 -2.21 -21.98
CA SER A 23 -4.66 -2.25 -20.98
C SER A 23 -5.03 -2.89 -19.64
N ILE A 24 -4.03 -3.45 -18.98
CA ILE A 24 -4.00 -3.78 -17.55
C ILE A 24 -3.17 -2.74 -16.83
N GLN A 25 -3.63 -2.26 -15.68
CA GLN A 25 -2.87 -1.39 -14.81
C GLN A 25 -2.46 -2.14 -13.54
N LEU A 26 -1.16 -2.21 -13.29
CA LEU A 26 -0.57 -2.80 -12.08
C LEU A 26 -0.13 -1.68 -11.14
N ASN A 27 -0.63 -1.72 -9.90
CA ASN A 27 -0.38 -0.73 -8.86
C ASN A 27 -0.54 0.74 -9.31
N SER A 28 -1.44 1.00 -10.26
CA SER A 28 -1.67 2.33 -10.85
C SER A 28 -0.43 2.97 -11.53
N GLN A 29 0.68 2.23 -11.71
CA GLN A 29 1.95 2.76 -12.21
C GLN A 29 2.40 2.10 -13.50
N VAL A 30 2.21 0.79 -13.62
CA VAL A 30 2.59 0.03 -14.80
C VAL A 30 1.34 -0.20 -15.62
N SER A 31 1.37 0.18 -16.89
CA SER A 31 0.35 -0.20 -17.86
C SER A 31 0.92 -1.27 -18.77
N VAL A 32 0.26 -2.40 -18.84
CA VAL A 32 0.52 -3.47 -19.81
C VAL A 32 -0.55 -3.36 -20.89
N TYR A 33 -0.18 -3.40 -22.15
CA TYR A 33 -1.08 -3.23 -23.29
C TYR A 33 -1.26 -4.56 -24.04
N ASP A 34 -2.34 -4.67 -24.80
CA ASP A 34 -2.68 -5.85 -25.63
C ASP A 34 -1.47 -6.35 -26.44
N ALA A 35 -0.75 -5.44 -27.10
CA ALA A 35 0.42 -5.78 -27.91
C ALA A 35 1.67 -6.25 -27.13
N ASP A 36 1.71 -6.13 -25.80
CA ASP A 36 2.93 -6.40 -25.02
C ASP A 36 3.24 -7.90 -24.88
N ASP A 37 2.25 -8.78 -25.07
CA ASP A 37 2.46 -10.24 -25.11
C ASP A 37 2.83 -10.77 -26.51
N GLY A 38 2.96 -9.87 -27.50
CA GLY A 38 3.29 -10.19 -28.89
C GLY A 38 2.09 -10.57 -29.75
N VAL A 39 0.87 -10.52 -29.20
CA VAL A 39 -0.40 -10.72 -29.91
C VAL A 39 -1.22 -9.42 -29.83
N THR A 40 -2.14 -9.19 -30.77
CA THR A 40 -3.09 -8.07 -30.68
C THR A 40 -4.47 -8.65 -30.91
N ASP A 41 -5.08 -9.16 -29.85
CA ASP A 41 -6.35 -9.88 -29.88
C ASP A 41 -7.45 -9.21 -29.04
N GLY A 42 -7.19 -7.99 -28.54
CA GLY A 42 -8.09 -7.25 -27.67
C GLY A 42 -8.11 -7.78 -26.23
N LYS A 43 -7.13 -8.62 -25.87
CA LYS A 43 -6.92 -9.12 -24.51
C LYS A 43 -5.54 -8.73 -24.05
N VAL A 44 -5.45 -8.40 -22.77
CA VAL A 44 -4.16 -8.16 -22.13
C VAL A 44 -3.91 -9.30 -21.18
N THR A 45 -2.80 -10.00 -21.38
CA THR A 45 -2.37 -11.10 -20.53
C THR A 45 -1.20 -10.65 -19.64
N VAL A 46 -1.34 -10.81 -18.33
CA VAL A 46 -0.25 -10.55 -17.38
C VAL A 46 -0.02 -11.78 -16.53
N THR A 47 1.21 -12.30 -16.57
CA THR A 47 1.69 -13.31 -15.65
C THR A 47 2.42 -12.64 -14.49
N LEU A 48 1.99 -12.94 -13.28
CA LEU A 48 2.63 -12.51 -12.06
C LEU A 48 3.27 -13.71 -11.38
N THR A 49 4.56 -13.59 -11.08
CA THR A 49 5.36 -14.63 -10.43
C THR A 49 5.46 -14.37 -8.94
N CYS A 50 5.62 -15.42 -8.16
CA CYS A 50 5.94 -15.30 -6.74
C CYS A 50 7.34 -14.70 -6.55
N ASN A 51 7.54 -13.84 -5.55
CA ASN A 51 8.90 -13.47 -5.13
C ASN A 51 9.60 -14.62 -4.40
N ASP A 52 10.93 -14.56 -4.27
CA ASP A 52 11.72 -15.62 -3.61
C ASP A 52 11.26 -15.93 -2.17
N ALA A 53 10.75 -14.91 -1.47
CA ALA A 53 10.25 -15.05 -0.11
C ALA A 53 8.81 -15.59 -0.02
N SER A 54 8.13 -15.83 -1.15
CA SER A 54 6.73 -16.26 -1.24
C SER A 54 5.73 -15.42 -0.45
N THR A 55 5.99 -14.12 -0.40
CA THR A 55 5.23 -13.13 0.35
C THR A 55 4.47 -12.17 -0.56
N TRP A 56 4.91 -12.00 -1.81
CA TRP A 56 4.33 -11.05 -2.76
C TRP A 56 4.39 -11.57 -4.19
N TRP A 57 3.54 -11.01 -5.04
CA TRP A 57 3.55 -11.28 -6.47
C TRP A 57 4.46 -10.26 -7.13
N GLN A 58 5.13 -10.61 -8.21
CA GLN A 58 6.03 -9.75 -8.94
C GLN A 58 5.71 -9.76 -10.42
N TYR A 59 5.81 -8.59 -11.03
CA TYR A 59 5.80 -8.46 -12.49
C TYR A 59 7.24 -8.28 -12.98
N GLN A 60 7.66 -9.13 -13.91
CA GLN A 60 9.00 -9.11 -14.51
C GLN A 60 10.15 -9.09 -13.46
N GLY A 61 9.96 -9.82 -12.35
CA GLY A 61 10.98 -10.03 -11.31
C GLY A 61 11.45 -8.78 -10.54
N SER A 62 10.75 -7.65 -10.65
CA SER A 62 11.27 -6.37 -10.13
C SER A 62 10.29 -5.55 -9.31
N ARG A 63 8.99 -5.85 -9.31
CA ARG A 63 7.97 -5.00 -8.66
C ARG A 63 6.94 -5.83 -7.93
N ASN A 64 6.77 -5.63 -6.62
CA ASN A 64 5.72 -6.28 -5.85
C ASN A 64 4.34 -5.77 -6.33
N ILE A 65 3.47 -6.64 -6.84
CA ILE A 65 2.15 -6.30 -7.32
C ILE A 65 1.12 -6.66 -6.25
N TYR A 66 0.32 -5.68 -5.85
CA TYR A 66 -0.76 -5.82 -4.87
C TYR A 66 -2.09 -5.29 -5.41
N LYS A 67 -2.08 -4.64 -6.57
CA LYS A 67 -3.27 -4.11 -7.23
C LYS A 67 -3.19 -4.34 -8.73
N ILE A 68 -4.29 -4.81 -9.29
CA ILE A 68 -4.45 -5.08 -10.72
C ILE A 68 -5.82 -4.54 -11.10
N GLY A 69 -5.88 -3.79 -12.19
CA GLY A 69 -7.13 -3.30 -12.75
C GLY A 69 -7.17 -3.47 -14.26
N CYS A 70 -8.30 -3.92 -14.79
CA CYS A 70 -8.57 -3.89 -16.22
C CYS A 70 -9.05 -2.49 -16.64
N TYR A 71 -8.53 -1.95 -17.75
CA TYR A 71 -9.05 -0.76 -18.40
C TYR A 71 -9.56 -1.10 -19.80
N GLY A 72 -10.88 -1.04 -20.01
CA GLY A 72 -11.48 -1.40 -21.30
C GLY A 72 -13.02 -1.46 -21.32
N SER A 73 -13.55 -1.97 -22.43
CA SER A 73 -14.99 -2.09 -22.72
C SER A 73 -15.66 -3.31 -22.08
N SER A 74 -14.89 -4.31 -21.62
CA SER A 74 -15.39 -5.44 -20.83
C SER A 74 -14.49 -5.67 -19.62
N ASN A 75 -14.94 -5.26 -18.44
CA ASN A 75 -14.15 -5.34 -17.19
C ASN A 75 -14.15 -6.74 -16.56
N GLU A 76 -14.21 -7.79 -17.37
CA GLU A 76 -14.18 -9.16 -16.87
C GLU A 76 -12.72 -9.56 -16.67
N LEU A 77 -12.30 -9.58 -15.40
CA LEU A 77 -11.00 -10.10 -15.00
C LEU A 77 -11.14 -11.61 -14.85
N THR A 78 -10.53 -12.36 -15.76
CA THR A 78 -10.42 -13.81 -15.59
C THR A 78 -9.07 -14.12 -14.96
N THR A 79 -9.11 -14.87 -13.87
CA THR A 79 -7.92 -15.32 -13.14
C THR A 79 -7.76 -16.81 -13.35
N SER A 80 -6.64 -17.21 -13.95
CA SER A 80 -6.22 -18.61 -14.03
C SER A 80 -5.05 -18.83 -13.09
N THR A 81 -5.17 -19.82 -12.21
CA THR A 81 -4.09 -20.23 -11.31
C THR A 81 -3.40 -21.45 -11.91
N THR A 82 -2.11 -21.33 -12.19
CA THR A 82 -1.29 -22.47 -12.61
C THR A 82 -0.68 -23.09 -11.37
N THR A 83 -1.36 -24.07 -10.79
CA THR A 83 -0.83 -24.80 -9.62
C THR A 83 0.25 -25.77 -10.07
N GLU A 84 1.51 -25.35 -10.01
CA GLU A 84 2.63 -26.27 -10.18
C GLU A 84 2.65 -27.22 -8.96
N SER A 85 2.30 -28.49 -9.19
CA SER A 85 2.24 -29.50 -8.13
C SER A 85 3.65 -29.84 -7.66
N THR A 86 4.14 -29.08 -6.68
CA THR A 86 5.37 -29.41 -5.95
C THR A 86 5.00 -30.24 -4.72
N SER A 87 5.25 -31.54 -4.82
CA SER A 87 5.03 -32.51 -3.75
C SER A 87 6.11 -32.39 -2.68
N THR A 88 5.88 -31.60 -1.64
CA THR A 88 6.75 -31.59 -0.46
C THR A 88 6.02 -32.19 0.75
N SER A 89 6.37 -33.44 1.05
CA SER A 89 5.93 -34.16 2.24
C SER A 89 6.52 -33.51 3.48
N THR A 90 5.68 -32.98 4.37
CA THR A 90 6.10 -32.44 5.67
C THR A 90 5.45 -33.25 6.79
N GLU A 91 6.29 -33.76 7.68
CA GLU A 91 5.95 -34.53 8.88
C GLU A 91 5.25 -33.64 9.94
N PRO A 92 4.27 -34.16 10.70
CA PRO A 92 3.54 -33.33 11.67
C PRO A 92 4.36 -33.11 12.95
N THR A 93 4.54 -31.86 13.35
CA THR A 93 5.05 -31.50 14.68
C THR A 93 3.88 -31.10 15.59
N THR A 94 3.65 -31.90 16.63
CA THR A 94 2.73 -31.67 17.74
C THR A 94 3.29 -30.62 18.70
N SER A 95 2.46 -29.71 19.22
CA SER A 95 2.80 -28.89 20.39
C SER A 95 1.58 -28.59 21.27
N THR A 96 1.88 -28.52 22.56
CA THR A 96 1.02 -28.81 23.70
C THR A 96 0.37 -27.56 24.31
N THR A 97 -0.84 -27.75 24.85
CA THR A 97 -1.65 -26.83 25.68
C THR A 97 -0.96 -26.44 26.99
N THR A 98 -1.14 -25.20 27.48
CA THR A 98 -1.12 -24.90 28.92
C THR A 98 -2.06 -23.74 29.25
N GLU A 99 -2.90 -23.98 30.26
CA GLU A 99 -3.95 -23.14 30.83
C GLU A 99 -3.40 -22.37 32.05
N SER A 100 -3.95 -21.19 32.39
CA SER A 100 -3.90 -20.70 33.78
C SER A 100 -4.93 -19.61 34.08
N THR A 101 -5.60 -19.81 35.20
CA THR A 101 -6.67 -19.00 35.80
C THR A 101 -6.12 -18.29 37.04
N THR A 102 -6.44 -17.01 37.25
CA THR A 102 -7.18 -16.43 38.41
C THR A 102 -6.86 -14.96 38.64
N THR A 103 -7.93 -14.24 38.98
CA THR A 103 -8.02 -12.80 39.26
C THR A 103 -7.85 -12.55 40.76
N SER A 104 -7.12 -11.49 41.12
CA SER A 104 -7.15 -10.87 42.44
C SER A 104 -7.02 -9.36 42.27
N THR A 105 -7.83 -8.58 43.00
CA THR A 105 -7.96 -7.12 42.85
C THR A 105 -7.65 -6.44 44.18
N GLU A 106 -6.59 -5.63 44.20
CA GLU A 106 -6.19 -4.76 45.31
C GLU A 106 -6.01 -3.32 44.75
N PRO A 107 -6.35 -2.25 45.49
CA PRO A 107 -6.32 -0.90 44.95
C PRO A 107 -4.89 -0.36 44.91
N THR A 108 -4.44 0.17 43.77
CA THR A 108 -3.08 0.72 43.63
C THR A 108 -3.07 2.14 43.06
N THR A 109 -2.28 2.96 43.76
CA THR A 109 -1.65 4.20 43.36
C THR A 109 -1.22 4.23 41.89
N SER A 110 -1.45 5.37 41.23
CA SER A 110 -1.12 5.68 39.82
C SER A 110 0.35 5.44 39.51
N THR A 111 0.67 4.19 39.21
CA THR A 111 1.93 3.73 38.64
C THR A 111 1.79 3.89 37.13
N THR A 112 2.77 4.51 36.47
CA THR A 112 2.84 4.57 35.00
C THR A 112 2.52 3.19 34.44
N ALA A 113 1.33 3.03 33.86
CA ALA A 113 0.81 1.73 33.46
C ALA A 113 1.83 1.05 32.56
N ALA A 114 2.29 -0.14 32.96
CA ALA A 114 3.22 -0.92 32.17
C ALA A 114 2.67 -1.06 30.76
N CYS A 115 3.46 -0.62 29.79
CA CYS A 115 3.05 -0.51 28.41
C CYS A 115 2.55 -1.83 27.85
N LYS A 116 1.26 -1.91 27.51
CA LYS A 116 0.64 -3.13 26.98
C LYS A 116 0.99 -3.29 25.50
N THR A 117 2.07 -3.99 25.19
CA THR A 117 2.49 -4.26 23.81
C THR A 117 1.38 -4.86 22.97
N CYS A 118 1.19 -4.37 21.76
CA CYS A 118 0.26 -4.98 20.80
C CYS A 118 0.77 -6.35 20.36
N ALA A 119 -0.09 -7.37 20.43
CA ALA A 119 0.22 -8.73 19.97
C ALA A 119 0.09 -8.88 18.45
N ALA A 120 -0.57 -7.92 17.80
CA ALA A 120 -0.72 -7.86 16.36
C ALA A 120 0.64 -7.89 15.63
N PRO A 121 0.76 -8.65 14.53
CA PRO A 121 1.93 -8.52 13.65
C PRO A 121 2.04 -7.07 13.16
N SER A 122 3.28 -6.62 12.90
CA SER A 122 3.48 -5.30 12.31
C SER A 122 2.75 -5.20 10.97
N PRO A 123 2.18 -4.04 10.61
CA PRO A 123 1.66 -3.82 9.27
C PRO A 123 2.76 -4.07 8.25
N THR A 124 2.36 -4.55 7.09
CA THR A 124 3.30 -4.72 6.01
C THR A 124 3.66 -3.35 5.44
N ILE A 125 4.96 -3.04 5.43
CA ILE A 125 5.48 -1.76 4.97
C ILE A 125 6.08 -1.98 3.60
N ASP A 126 5.57 -1.23 2.64
CA ASP A 126 6.09 -1.25 1.29
C ASP A 126 7.08 -0.10 1.05
N GLU A 127 8.36 -0.43 1.13
CA GLU A 127 9.45 0.51 0.84
C GLU A 127 9.79 0.57 -0.65
N ASP A 128 9.41 -0.44 -1.44
CA ASP A 128 9.71 -0.50 -2.88
C ASP A 128 8.86 0.51 -3.67
N PHE A 129 7.66 0.82 -3.16
CA PHE A 129 6.77 1.86 -3.69
C PHE A 129 6.90 3.18 -2.96
N ALA A 130 7.67 3.19 -1.87
CA ALA A 130 7.99 4.39 -1.16
C ALA A 130 8.95 5.22 -2.03
N THR A 131 8.38 6.14 -2.82
CA THR A 131 9.15 7.14 -3.56
C THR A 131 10.11 7.93 -2.66
N GLN A 132 9.91 7.87 -1.34
CA GLN A 132 10.93 8.13 -0.32
C GLN A 132 10.86 7.11 0.81
N PRO A 133 12.00 6.77 1.45
CA PRO A 133 12.00 5.91 2.63
C PRO A 133 11.26 6.58 3.79
N PHE A 134 10.70 5.76 4.68
CA PHE A 134 10.24 6.25 5.97
C PHE A 134 11.42 6.87 6.73
N THR A 135 11.27 8.13 7.12
CA THR A 135 12.29 8.87 7.88
C THR A 135 12.36 8.45 9.33
N SER A 136 11.25 7.93 9.89
CA SER A 136 11.25 7.28 11.19
C SER A 136 10.14 6.24 11.31
N LYS A 137 10.42 5.21 12.11
CA LYS A 137 9.49 4.17 12.55
C LYS A 137 9.67 4.00 14.04
N VAL A 138 8.73 4.54 14.82
CA VAL A 138 8.85 4.51 16.29
C VAL A 138 7.75 3.64 16.86
N LYS A 139 8.13 2.46 17.36
CA LYS A 139 7.24 1.57 18.10
C LYS A 139 7.28 1.96 19.58
N LYS A 140 6.18 2.51 20.08
CA LYS A 140 5.96 2.75 21.52
C LYS A 140 4.72 1.99 21.94
N CYS A 141 4.91 0.80 22.51
CA CYS A 141 3.88 0.02 23.20
C CYS A 141 2.67 -0.34 22.34
N ASN A 142 1.74 0.61 22.20
CA ASN A 142 0.45 0.50 21.56
C ASN A 142 0.34 1.50 20.41
N LYS A 143 1.43 2.19 20.08
CA LYS A 143 1.52 3.22 19.04
C LYS A 143 2.67 2.93 18.08
N TRP A 144 2.40 3.05 16.79
CA TRP A 144 3.43 3.18 15.76
C TRP A 144 3.32 4.54 15.14
N THR A 145 4.43 5.26 15.07
CA THR A 145 4.52 6.49 14.29
C THR A 145 5.32 6.21 13.03
N PHE A 146 4.71 6.50 11.89
CA PHE A 146 5.32 6.46 10.57
C PHE A 146 5.49 7.90 10.10
N VAL A 147 6.69 8.26 9.66
CA VAL A 147 6.94 9.55 9.04
C VAL A 147 7.51 9.31 7.66
N CYS A 148 6.86 9.83 6.62
CA CYS A 148 7.39 9.79 5.27
C CYS A 148 7.66 11.19 4.73
N GLY A 149 8.74 11.36 3.96
CA GLY A 149 8.95 12.56 3.14
C GLY A 149 8.12 12.46 1.86
N GLY A 150 7.20 13.40 1.63
CA GLY A 150 6.28 13.31 0.51
C GLY A 150 4.95 14.00 0.79
N TYR A 151 3.92 13.60 0.04
CA TYR A 151 2.62 14.25 0.08
C TYR A 151 1.56 13.44 0.82
N ALA A 152 1.63 12.09 0.76
CA ALA A 152 0.66 11.22 1.40
C ALA A 152 1.26 9.89 1.88
N ILE A 153 0.71 9.36 2.97
CA ILE A 153 0.80 7.95 3.34
C ILE A 153 -0.52 7.30 2.89
N GLU A 154 -0.44 6.26 2.07
CA GLU A 154 -1.59 5.44 1.72
C GLU A 154 -1.60 4.16 2.57
N PHE A 155 -2.77 3.79 3.06
CA PHE A 155 -2.99 2.58 3.81
C PHE A 155 -4.20 1.81 3.27
N ASN A 156 -4.12 0.48 3.33
CA ASN A 156 -5.16 -0.44 2.83
C ASN A 156 -5.68 -0.16 1.41
N ASP A 157 -4.83 0.29 0.49
CA ASP A 157 -5.14 0.44 -0.95
C ASP A 157 -6.25 1.47 -1.29
N GLY A 158 -6.33 2.57 -0.53
CA GLY A 158 -7.17 3.71 -0.97
C GLY A 158 -7.42 4.79 0.07
N GLU A 159 -7.19 4.52 1.35
CA GLU A 159 -7.25 5.57 2.36
C GLU A 159 -5.89 6.28 2.44
N GLN A 160 -5.93 7.61 2.53
CA GLN A 160 -4.72 8.42 2.49
C GLN A 160 -4.72 9.44 3.63
N VAL A 161 -3.58 9.54 4.30
CA VAL A 161 -3.23 10.67 5.14
C VAL A 161 -2.35 11.58 4.30
N SER A 162 -2.73 12.83 4.07
CA SER A 162 -1.91 13.81 3.35
C SER A 162 -1.15 14.72 4.31
N ASP A 163 -0.12 15.40 3.82
CA ASP A 163 0.67 16.44 4.51
C ASP A 163 -0.24 17.57 5.03
N SER A 164 -1.28 17.93 4.26
CA SER A 164 -2.29 18.87 4.76
C SER A 164 -3.19 18.32 5.87
N GLY A 165 -3.28 16.99 5.98
CA GLY A 165 -4.16 16.27 6.90
C GLY A 165 -3.52 15.94 8.25
N ASP A 166 -2.20 16.02 8.40
CA ASP A 166 -1.52 15.83 9.69
C ASP A 166 -1.37 17.13 10.51
N GLY A 167 -1.85 18.24 9.95
CA GLY A 167 -1.93 19.54 10.61
C GLY A 167 -0.75 20.47 10.35
N VAL A 168 0.29 20.04 9.63
CA VAL A 168 1.43 20.90 9.27
C VAL A 168 1.91 20.57 7.84
N PRO A 169 1.74 21.48 6.86
CA PRO A 169 2.31 21.29 5.53
C PRO A 169 3.83 21.53 5.57
N ASP A 170 4.60 20.53 5.97
CA ASP A 170 6.06 20.56 6.06
C ASP A 170 6.75 19.60 5.07
N GLY A 171 5.97 19.00 4.18
CA GLY A 171 6.45 18.00 3.22
C GLY A 171 6.73 16.65 3.87
N LYS A 172 6.17 16.43 5.06
CA LYS A 172 6.17 15.13 5.74
C LYS A 172 4.74 14.75 6.08
N VAL A 173 4.48 13.46 6.05
CA VAL A 173 3.23 12.91 6.54
C VAL A 173 3.52 12.06 7.74
N THR A 174 2.86 12.38 8.85
CA THR A 174 2.88 11.57 10.06
C THR A 174 1.59 10.78 10.21
N MET A 175 1.70 9.45 10.24
CA MET A 175 0.60 8.56 10.57
C MET A 175 0.89 7.83 11.88
N GLU A 176 -0.07 7.89 12.81
CA GLU A 176 0.01 7.16 14.07
C GLU A 176 -0.99 6.01 14.08
N LEU A 177 -0.50 4.78 14.20
CA LEU A 177 -1.36 3.61 14.38
C LEU A 177 -1.50 3.31 15.86
N GLU A 178 -2.73 3.04 16.28
CA GLU A 178 -3.06 2.59 17.63
C GLU A 178 -3.40 1.10 17.63
N CYS A 179 -2.96 0.38 18.65
CA CYS A 179 -3.38 -1.01 18.82
C CYS A 179 -4.86 -1.08 19.20
N SER A 180 -5.60 -1.94 18.51
CA SER A 180 -7.00 -2.27 18.85
C SER A 180 -7.16 -2.71 20.31
N ALA A 181 -8.34 -2.49 20.88
CA ALA A 181 -8.62 -2.81 22.28
C ALA A 181 -8.41 -4.30 22.64
N ASN A 182 -8.63 -5.20 21.68
CA ASN A 182 -8.40 -6.64 21.82
C ASN A 182 -6.94 -7.05 21.58
N GLY A 183 -6.09 -6.13 21.10
CA GLY A 183 -4.67 -6.37 20.85
C GLY A 183 -4.37 -7.11 19.55
N ALA A 184 -5.35 -7.35 18.68
CA ALA A 184 -5.23 -8.24 17.52
C ALA A 184 -4.79 -7.53 16.25
N THR A 185 -5.08 -6.24 16.12
CA THR A 185 -4.79 -5.42 14.93
C THR A 185 -4.22 -4.05 15.28
N TRP A 186 -3.48 -3.46 14.34
CA TRP A 186 -3.11 -2.04 14.34
C TRP A 186 -4.21 -1.24 13.63
N GLN A 187 -4.55 -0.06 14.12
CA GLN A 187 -5.65 0.75 13.60
C GLN A 187 -5.24 2.20 13.38
N PHE A 188 -5.76 2.81 12.31
CA PHE A 188 -5.75 4.26 12.12
C PHE A 188 -7.20 4.74 12.16
N ALA A 189 -7.53 5.67 13.07
CA ALA A 189 -8.89 6.19 13.23
C ALA A 189 -9.98 5.09 13.36
N GLY A 190 -9.64 3.95 13.96
CA GLY A 190 -10.55 2.81 14.13
C GLY A 190 -10.61 1.82 12.96
N VAL A 191 -9.88 2.06 11.87
CA VAL A 191 -9.76 1.17 10.71
C VAL A 191 -8.53 0.30 10.85
N ASP A 192 -8.68 -1.03 10.72
CA ASP A 192 -7.57 -1.98 10.78
C ASP A 192 -6.58 -1.76 9.64
N VAL A 193 -5.31 -1.49 9.95
CA VAL A 193 -4.23 -1.24 9.00
C VAL A 193 -3.37 -2.49 8.83
N THR A 194 -3.36 -3.02 7.61
CA THR A 194 -2.58 -4.22 7.24
C THR A 194 -1.43 -3.90 6.31
N PHE A 195 -1.51 -2.78 5.59
CA PHE A 195 -0.55 -2.36 4.59
C PHE A 195 -0.36 -0.84 4.64
N ILE A 196 0.89 -0.40 4.49
CA ILE A 196 1.26 1.01 4.46
C ILE A 196 2.28 1.23 3.35
N THR A 197 2.05 2.25 2.54
CA THR A 197 3.01 2.73 1.55
C THR A 197 3.13 4.26 1.63
N CYS A 198 4.26 4.78 1.17
CA CYS A 198 4.46 6.22 1.07
C CYS A 198 4.40 6.71 -0.37
N LEU A 199 3.56 7.71 -0.63
CA LEU A 199 3.35 8.26 -1.95
C LEU A 199 4.00 9.64 -2.12
N VAL A 200 4.73 9.79 -3.21
CA VAL A 200 5.00 11.08 -3.83
C VAL A 200 3.95 11.29 -4.89
N ILE A 201 3.04 12.21 -4.63
CA ILE A 201 2.31 12.82 -5.74
C ILE A 201 3.35 13.65 -6.46
N ASN A 202 3.76 13.21 -7.66
CA ASN A 202 4.36 14.12 -8.62
C ASN A 202 3.29 15.15 -8.97
N VAL A 203 3.13 16.15 -8.11
CA VAL A 203 2.40 17.37 -8.45
C VAL A 203 3.19 17.93 -9.61
N ASN A 204 2.69 17.69 -10.81
CA ASN A 204 3.17 18.30 -12.01
C ASN A 204 2.95 19.82 -11.79
N MET A 205 3.95 20.50 -11.22
CA MET A 205 3.89 21.94 -10.90
C MET A 205 3.63 22.80 -12.15
N SER A 206 3.66 22.19 -13.33
CA SER A 206 3.21 22.76 -14.61
C SER A 206 1.73 23.17 -14.63
N ALA A 207 0.87 22.68 -13.72
CA ALA A 207 -0.53 23.09 -13.62
C ALA A 207 -0.78 24.31 -12.69
N LEU A 208 0.19 24.73 -11.87
CA LEU A 208 0.16 26.03 -11.19
C LEU A 208 0.74 27.11 -12.12
N GLY A 209 0.19 27.15 -13.33
CA GLY A 209 0.41 28.25 -14.27
C GLY A 209 -0.05 29.56 -13.63
N SER A 210 0.93 30.35 -13.19
CA SER A 210 1.05 31.78 -13.45
C SER A 210 -0.27 32.52 -13.75
N ASN A 211 -1.13 32.68 -12.74
CA ASN A 211 -2.15 33.73 -12.71
C ASN A 211 -1.70 34.92 -11.85
N ASN A 212 -0.39 35.15 -11.72
CA ASN A 212 0.10 36.45 -11.30
C ASN A 212 0.02 37.39 -12.50
N GLY A 213 -1.11 38.11 -12.58
CA GLY A 213 -1.33 39.25 -13.45
C GLY A 213 -0.23 40.29 -13.25
N SER A 214 0.87 40.13 -13.97
CA SER A 214 1.82 41.19 -14.22
C SER A 214 1.26 42.00 -15.38
N ALA A 215 0.62 43.11 -15.05
CA ALA A 215 0.23 44.13 -16.00
C ALA A 215 1.44 44.50 -16.86
N TRP A 216 1.33 44.28 -18.17
CA TRP A 216 2.25 44.83 -19.16
C TRP A 216 2.21 46.36 -19.11
N LYS A 217 3.10 46.98 -18.34
CA LYS A 217 3.49 48.37 -18.60
C LYS A 217 4.53 48.36 -19.71
N GLN A 218 4.07 48.60 -20.93
CA GLN A 218 4.93 49.04 -22.04
C GLN A 218 5.54 50.40 -21.66
N PRO A 219 6.88 50.59 -21.73
CA PRO A 219 7.43 51.93 -21.65
C PRO A 219 7.18 52.67 -22.96
N TRP A 220 6.50 53.80 -22.84
CA TRP A 220 6.37 54.79 -23.90
C TRP A 220 7.75 55.36 -24.22
N VAL A 221 8.20 55.20 -25.47
CA VAL A 221 9.30 55.98 -26.03
C VAL A 221 8.67 57.12 -26.82
N TRP A 222 8.85 58.35 -26.34
CA TRP A 222 8.64 59.56 -27.12
C TRP A 222 9.95 59.93 -27.81
N ALA A 223 9.85 60.24 -29.10
CA ALA A 223 10.92 60.71 -29.95
C ALA A 223 11.37 62.14 -29.57
N HIS A 224 12.65 62.41 -29.79
CA HIS A 224 13.18 63.70 -30.23
C HIS A 224 14.23 63.45 -31.30
#